data_AF-A0A0A8JL43-F1
#
_entry.id   AF-A0A0A8JL43-F1
#
_cell.length_a   1.000
_cell.length_b   1.000
_cell.length_c   1.000
_cell.angle_alpha   90.00
_cell.angle_beta   90.00
_cell.angle_gamma   90.00
#
_symmetry.space_group_name_H-M   'P 1'
#
loop_
_entity.id
_entity.type
_entity.pdbx_description
1 polymer ?
#
loop_
_entity_poly.entity_id
_entity_poly.type
_entity_poly.pdbx_seq_one_letter_code
_entity_poly.pdbx_strand_id
1 'polypeptide(L)'
;MPDVLELFDSKTVLNYLKERQYKPLLGETLFPEVKHDTLDFEYLVGASSLPVVASVHAFDTEAEIGSREAAKQALEAAYIKRKMQITEKDLIALQFPRTPQEERYLTGRVFNDIDTLVQGVKARVELMRMEVLSTGKVTLNENGLNMSVNYHVPSEHQESLAGDDLWTSANADIIGDMERWQDSLDEKATRALTSTKVLTQILRNSKIIGYLYGRDSGRIPTRADLNAFLLQHDLPQIAVYDSKFRRQNADGTYTTERYFGENKFVMFGAGTLGETLYGPTPEESRMVREGNEQVKNIDKVIAMVYEEGLDPVSTWTKAAATAIPSFPEANNVFQAQPIA
;
A
#
# COMPACT_ATOMS: atom_id res chain seq x y z
N MET A 1 -41.25 -16.12 -1.05
CA MET A 1 -40.22 -15.40 -1.82
C MET A 1 -39.14 -15.03 -0.83
N PRO A 2 -37.86 -15.16 -1.20
CA PRO A 2 -36.79 -15.01 -0.23
C PRO A 2 -36.70 -13.59 0.29
N ASP A 3 -36.44 -13.46 1.58
CA ASP A 3 -36.17 -12.18 2.24
C ASP A 3 -34.90 -11.54 1.66
N VAL A 4 -34.73 -10.22 1.77
CA VAL A 4 -33.51 -9.54 1.27
C VAL A 4 -32.26 -10.13 1.95
N LEU A 5 -32.37 -10.49 3.23
CA LEU A 5 -31.31 -11.18 3.98
C LEU A 5 -31.09 -12.64 3.52
N GLU A 6 -32.07 -13.30 2.89
CA GLU A 6 -31.90 -14.62 2.28
C GLU A 6 -31.25 -14.53 0.90
N LEU A 7 -31.53 -13.45 0.14
CA LEU A 7 -30.90 -13.17 -1.16
C LEU A 7 -29.42 -12.78 -1.02
N PHE A 8 -29.07 -12.11 0.06
CA PHE A 8 -27.69 -11.69 0.37
C PHE A 8 -27.19 -12.34 1.67
N ASP A 9 -27.51 -13.62 1.85
CA ASP A 9 -27.00 -14.37 2.98
C ASP A 9 -25.47 -14.35 2.98
N SER A 10 -24.87 -14.53 4.17
CA SER A 10 -23.42 -14.45 4.30
C SER A 10 -22.73 -15.42 3.35
N LYS A 11 -23.26 -16.63 3.11
CA LYS A 11 -22.64 -17.59 2.19
C LYS A 11 -22.61 -17.09 0.75
N THR A 12 -23.70 -16.51 0.26
CA THR A 12 -23.79 -15.97 -1.10
C THR A 12 -22.81 -14.81 -1.30
N VAL A 13 -22.74 -13.88 -0.35
CA VAL A 13 -21.78 -12.77 -0.41
C VAL A 13 -20.34 -13.28 -0.38
N LEU A 14 -20.03 -14.27 0.46
CA LEU A 14 -18.69 -14.83 0.55
C LEU A 14 -18.29 -15.63 -0.71
N ASN A 15 -19.20 -16.40 -1.30
CA ASN A 15 -18.98 -17.08 -2.57
C ASN A 15 -18.72 -16.06 -3.70
N TYR A 16 -19.49 -14.97 -3.74
CA TYR A 16 -19.30 -13.89 -4.70
C TYR A 16 -17.89 -13.28 -4.59
N LEU A 17 -17.43 -12.98 -3.37
CA LEU A 17 -16.09 -12.44 -3.14
C LEU A 17 -14.97 -13.41 -3.57
N LYS A 18 -15.18 -14.72 -3.39
CA LYS A 18 -14.19 -15.74 -3.75
C LYS A 18 -13.97 -15.85 -5.26
N GLU A 19 -15.02 -15.72 -6.05
CA GLU A 19 -14.92 -15.80 -7.52
C GLU A 19 -14.37 -14.50 -8.14
N ARG A 20 -14.42 -13.39 -7.39
CA ARG A 20 -14.05 -12.07 -7.89
C ARG A 20 -12.55 -11.83 -7.83
N GLN A 21 -11.94 -11.61 -8.99
CA GLN A 21 -10.55 -11.16 -9.09
C GLN A 21 -10.50 -9.64 -9.31
N TYR A 22 -9.82 -8.95 -8.40
CA TYR A 22 -9.53 -7.53 -8.53
C TYR A 22 -8.17 -7.34 -9.19
N LYS A 23 -8.00 -6.26 -9.96
CA LYS A 23 -6.71 -5.91 -10.55
C LYS A 23 -5.70 -5.65 -9.42
N PRO A 24 -4.54 -6.32 -9.40
CA PRO A 24 -3.55 -6.09 -8.35
C PRO A 24 -2.99 -4.68 -8.43
N LEU A 25 -2.85 -4.05 -7.26
CA LEU A 25 -2.19 -2.75 -7.13
C LEU A 25 -0.67 -2.95 -7.03
N LEU A 26 0.11 -1.90 -7.31
CA LEU A 26 1.57 -2.01 -7.32
C LEU A 26 2.10 -2.42 -5.93
N GLY A 27 1.54 -1.86 -4.86
CA GLY A 27 1.96 -2.17 -3.50
C GLY A 27 1.74 -3.63 -3.12
N GLU A 28 0.78 -4.35 -3.71
CA GLU A 28 0.60 -5.80 -3.47
C GLU A 28 1.82 -6.61 -3.92
N THR A 29 2.59 -6.11 -4.91
CA THR A 29 3.82 -6.78 -5.38
C THR A 29 5.04 -6.48 -4.50
N LEU A 30 5.03 -5.34 -3.78
CA LEU A 30 6.12 -4.92 -2.90
C LEU A 30 5.91 -5.42 -1.46
N PHE A 31 4.65 -5.51 -1.04
CA PHE A 31 4.19 -5.95 0.27
C PHE A 31 3.18 -7.08 0.12
N PRO A 32 3.63 -8.32 -0.21
CA PRO A 32 2.76 -9.50 -0.27
C PRO A 32 1.86 -9.61 0.95
N GLU A 33 0.63 -10.05 0.73
CA GLU A 33 -0.40 -10.06 1.76
C GLU A 33 -0.43 -11.39 2.52
N VAL A 34 -0.28 -11.33 3.83
CA VAL A 34 -0.28 -12.49 4.73
C VAL A 34 -1.36 -12.30 5.79
N LYS A 35 -2.10 -13.38 6.10
CA LYS A 35 -3.14 -13.38 7.13
C LYS A 35 -2.68 -14.18 8.35
N HIS A 36 -2.97 -13.63 9.51
CA HIS A 36 -2.68 -14.19 10.82
C HIS A 36 -3.94 -14.21 11.68
N ASP A 37 -3.91 -15.03 12.74
CA ASP A 37 -5.00 -15.14 13.71
C ASP A 37 -4.90 -14.12 14.86
N THR A 38 -3.92 -13.21 14.82
CA THR A 38 -3.68 -12.17 15.83
C THR A 38 -3.84 -10.77 15.25
N LEU A 39 -4.10 -9.79 16.13
CA LEU A 39 -4.15 -8.36 15.78
C LEU A 39 -2.85 -7.62 16.11
N ASP A 40 -2.08 -8.16 17.05
CA ASP A 40 -0.77 -7.68 17.43
C ASP A 40 0.30 -8.49 16.71
N PHE A 41 1.26 -7.77 16.13
CA PHE A 41 2.35 -8.31 15.35
C PHE A 41 3.68 -7.84 15.94
N GLU A 42 4.57 -8.78 16.27
CA GLU A 42 5.95 -8.48 16.63
C GLU A 42 6.85 -8.73 15.43
N TYR A 43 7.50 -7.69 14.92
CA TYR A 43 8.48 -7.80 13.84
C TYR A 43 9.82 -7.20 14.24
N LEU A 44 10.88 -7.72 13.62
CA LEU A 44 12.22 -7.20 13.77
C LEU A 44 12.42 -6.07 12.77
N VAL A 45 12.76 -4.89 13.28
CA VAL A 45 13.04 -3.69 12.48
C VAL A 45 14.47 -3.26 12.76
N GLY A 46 15.17 -2.82 11.71
CA GLY A 46 16.51 -2.27 11.82
C GLY A 46 17.63 -3.30 11.84
N ALA A 47 17.39 -4.55 11.44
CA ALA A 47 18.48 -5.50 11.20
C ALA A 47 19.26 -5.05 9.95
N SER A 48 20.57 -4.80 10.07
CA SER A 48 21.43 -4.72 8.88
C SER A 48 21.58 -6.13 8.29
N SER A 49 21.68 -6.23 6.97
CA SER A 49 21.99 -7.49 6.29
C SER A 49 23.49 -7.80 6.29
N LEU A 50 24.32 -6.87 6.78
CA LEU A 50 25.76 -7.05 6.85
C LEU A 50 26.16 -8.02 7.97
N PRO A 51 27.07 -8.96 7.72
CA PRO A 51 27.56 -9.86 8.76
C PRO A 51 28.46 -9.11 9.74
N VAL A 52 28.19 -9.26 11.03
CA VAL A 52 29.11 -8.81 12.09
C VAL A 52 30.31 -9.74 12.14
N VAL A 53 31.51 -9.18 12.00
CA VAL A 53 32.78 -9.94 12.05
C VAL A 53 33.01 -10.46 13.46
N ALA A 54 33.33 -11.75 13.59
CA ALA A 54 33.71 -12.34 14.87
C ALA A 54 35.16 -11.98 15.25
N SER A 55 35.40 -11.71 16.52
CA SER A 55 36.75 -11.48 17.05
C SER A 55 37.61 -12.75 17.01
N VAL A 56 38.92 -12.58 16.77
CA VAL A 56 39.90 -13.68 16.83
C VAL A 56 40.34 -13.86 18.28
N HIS A 57 40.05 -15.03 18.83
CA HIS A 57 40.40 -15.40 20.20
C HIS A 57 41.63 -16.32 20.22
N ALA A 58 42.38 -16.32 21.33
CA ALA A 58 43.42 -17.31 21.57
C ALA A 58 42.79 -18.69 21.86
N PHE A 59 43.56 -19.77 21.64
CA PHE A 59 43.13 -21.09 22.10
C PHE A 59 42.91 -21.07 23.62
N ASP A 60 41.82 -21.67 24.09
CA ASP A 60 41.38 -21.75 25.50
C ASP A 60 40.85 -20.45 26.14
N THR A 61 40.42 -19.43 25.37
CA THR A 61 39.73 -18.23 25.90
C THR A 61 38.23 -18.20 25.60
N GLU A 62 37.44 -17.52 26.44
CA GLU A 62 35.99 -17.34 26.26
C GLU A 62 35.68 -16.51 25.00
N ALA A 63 34.60 -16.88 24.30
CA ALA A 63 34.14 -16.20 23.10
C ALA A 63 33.49 -14.86 23.43
N GLU A 64 33.62 -13.89 22.52
CA GLU A 64 32.91 -12.62 22.61
C GLU A 64 31.39 -12.82 22.62
N ILE A 65 30.70 -12.13 23.53
CA ILE A 65 29.24 -12.13 23.61
C ILE A 65 28.71 -11.17 22.55
N GLY A 66 28.15 -11.73 21.47
CA GLY A 66 27.46 -10.94 20.45
C GLY A 66 26.18 -10.27 20.98
N SER A 67 25.86 -9.10 20.43
CA SER A 67 24.60 -8.41 20.66
C SER A 67 23.59 -8.70 19.55
N ARG A 68 22.29 -8.52 19.83
CA ARG A 68 21.24 -8.54 18.79
C ARG A 68 21.07 -7.13 18.27
N GLU A 69 21.21 -6.94 16.96
CA GLU A 69 21.06 -5.62 16.33
C GLU A 69 19.58 -5.22 16.12
N ALA A 70 18.72 -6.20 15.86
CA ALA A 70 17.33 -5.94 15.53
C ALA A 70 16.48 -5.57 16.75
N ALA A 71 15.76 -4.45 16.66
CA ALA A 71 14.77 -4.05 17.64
C ALA A 71 13.43 -4.74 17.35
N LYS A 72 12.73 -5.18 18.40
CA LYS A 72 11.35 -5.63 18.28
C LYS A 72 10.43 -4.41 18.16
N GLN A 73 9.66 -4.34 17.09
CA GLN A 73 8.58 -3.38 16.92
C GLN A 73 7.24 -4.10 17.02
N ALA A 74 6.38 -3.61 17.91
CA ALA A 74 4.99 -4.03 17.99
C ALA A 74 4.16 -3.19 17.00
N LEU A 75 3.41 -3.87 16.13
CA LEU A 75 2.48 -3.29 15.19
C LEU A 75 1.08 -3.79 15.53
N GLU A 76 0.11 -2.89 15.67
CA GLU A 76 -1.30 -3.23 15.87
C GLU A 76 -2.05 -3.05 14.54
N ALA A 77 -2.86 -4.03 14.16
CA ALA A 77 -3.65 -3.97 12.93
C ALA A 77 -4.65 -2.81 12.95
N ALA A 78 -4.66 -1.98 11.92
CA ALA A 78 -5.65 -0.92 11.79
C ALA A 78 -6.98 -1.50 11.29
N TYR A 79 -8.09 -1.15 11.94
CA TYR A 79 -9.42 -1.58 11.51
C TYR A 79 -10.00 -0.65 10.44
N ILE A 80 -10.15 -1.16 9.23
CA ILE A 80 -10.62 -0.45 8.04
C ILE A 80 -12.03 -0.96 7.73
N LYS A 81 -13.02 -0.07 7.78
CA LYS A 81 -14.41 -0.41 7.46
C LYS A 81 -15.11 0.71 6.70
N ARG A 82 -16.01 0.33 5.79
CA ARG A 82 -16.93 1.25 5.12
C ARG A 82 -18.28 0.57 4.93
N LYS A 83 -19.36 1.32 5.11
CA LYS A 83 -20.73 0.86 4.84
C LYS A 83 -21.45 1.79 3.86
N MET A 84 -22.38 1.23 3.09
CA MET A 84 -23.32 1.93 2.22
C MET A 84 -24.73 1.50 2.55
N GLN A 85 -25.66 2.45 2.56
CA GLN A 85 -27.07 2.20 2.84
C GLN A 85 -27.77 1.75 1.56
N ILE A 86 -28.57 0.69 1.65
CA ILE A 86 -29.57 0.35 0.64
C ILE A 86 -30.83 1.14 0.98
N THR A 87 -31.32 1.96 0.05
CA THR A 87 -32.49 2.82 0.33
C THR A 87 -33.76 2.00 0.49
N GLU A 88 -34.71 2.45 1.31
CA GLU A 88 -35.98 1.74 1.54
C GLU A 88 -36.77 1.51 0.25
N LYS A 89 -36.67 2.44 -0.72
CA LYS A 89 -37.30 2.27 -2.04
C LYS A 89 -36.65 1.13 -2.83
N ASP A 90 -35.32 1.04 -2.81
CA ASP A 90 -34.60 -0.06 -3.44
C ASP A 90 -34.88 -1.39 -2.73
N LEU A 91 -35.07 -1.36 -1.41
CA LEU A 91 -35.44 -2.53 -0.61
C LEU A 91 -36.83 -3.06 -0.97
N ILE A 92 -37.82 -2.18 -1.07
CA ILE A 92 -39.17 -2.55 -1.56
C ILE A 92 -39.09 -3.09 -2.99
N ALA A 93 -38.27 -2.49 -3.84
CA ALA A 93 -38.11 -2.95 -5.23
C ALA A 93 -37.40 -4.31 -5.34
N LEU A 94 -36.47 -4.61 -4.43
CA LEU A 94 -35.83 -5.93 -4.28
C LEU A 94 -36.82 -6.98 -3.75
N GLN A 95 -37.70 -6.61 -2.84
CA GLN A 95 -38.70 -7.51 -2.26
C GLN A 95 -39.88 -7.77 -3.22
N PHE A 96 -40.26 -6.77 -4.02
CA PHE A 96 -41.36 -6.83 -4.98
C PHE A 96 -40.91 -6.37 -6.39
N PRO A 97 -40.02 -7.12 -7.06
CA PRO A 97 -39.58 -6.78 -8.41
C PRO A 97 -40.75 -6.91 -9.39
N ARG A 98 -40.89 -5.94 -10.31
CA ARG A 98 -41.98 -5.96 -11.30
C ARG A 98 -41.70 -6.94 -12.43
N THR A 99 -40.42 -7.22 -12.68
CA THR A 99 -39.95 -8.16 -13.70
C THR A 99 -38.70 -8.93 -13.24
N PRO A 100 -38.45 -10.15 -13.75
CA PRO A 100 -37.21 -10.88 -13.48
C PRO A 100 -35.92 -10.15 -13.93
N GLN A 101 -36.05 -9.20 -14.86
CA GLN A 101 -34.93 -8.37 -15.34
C GLN A 101 -34.59 -7.27 -14.34
N GLU A 102 -35.60 -6.66 -13.73
CA GLU A 102 -35.46 -5.67 -12.66
C GLU A 102 -34.83 -6.28 -11.41
N GLU A 103 -35.27 -7.48 -11.02
CA GLU A 103 -34.67 -8.24 -9.91
C GLU A 103 -33.16 -8.43 -10.12
N ARG A 104 -32.75 -8.96 -11.27
CA ARG A 104 -31.32 -9.14 -11.60
C ARG A 104 -30.54 -7.84 -11.60
N TYR A 105 -31.15 -6.75 -12.08
CA TYR A 105 -30.52 -5.44 -12.10
C TYR A 105 -30.28 -4.89 -10.68
N LEU A 106 -31.29 -4.98 -9.82
CA LEU A 106 -31.20 -4.52 -8.43
C LEU A 106 -30.22 -5.39 -7.62
N THR A 107 -30.29 -6.72 -7.78
CA THR A 107 -29.31 -7.63 -7.18
C THR A 107 -27.89 -7.33 -7.63
N GLY A 108 -27.70 -7.09 -8.94
CA GLY A 108 -26.41 -6.67 -9.49
C GLY A 108 -25.92 -5.34 -8.92
N ARG A 109 -26.82 -4.39 -8.62
CA ARG A 109 -26.45 -3.12 -7.97
C ARG A 109 -25.88 -3.36 -6.56
N VAL A 110 -26.52 -4.20 -5.75
CA VAL A 110 -26.02 -4.51 -4.39
C VAL A 110 -24.64 -5.20 -4.46
N PHE A 111 -24.43 -6.11 -5.40
CA PHE A 111 -23.11 -6.71 -5.61
C PHE A 111 -22.06 -5.69 -6.10
N ASN A 112 -22.44 -4.75 -6.96
CA ASN A 112 -21.55 -3.65 -7.35
C ASN A 112 -21.20 -2.72 -6.17
N ASP A 113 -22.13 -2.53 -5.24
CA ASP A 113 -21.87 -1.79 -4.00
C ASP A 113 -20.85 -2.54 -3.13
N ILE A 114 -20.99 -3.87 -2.99
CA ILE A 114 -19.99 -4.72 -2.33
C ILE A 114 -18.61 -4.56 -2.98
N ASP A 115 -18.53 -4.66 -4.31
CA ASP A 115 -17.29 -4.47 -5.07
C ASP A 115 -16.65 -3.09 -4.80
N THR A 116 -17.47 -2.04 -4.75
CA THR A 116 -17.02 -0.67 -4.48
C THR A 116 -16.48 -0.54 -3.06
N LEU A 117 -17.14 -1.17 -2.07
CA LEU A 117 -16.68 -1.18 -0.69
C LEU A 117 -15.36 -1.94 -0.53
N VAL A 118 -15.23 -3.12 -1.13
CA VAL A 118 -14.01 -3.94 -1.10
C VAL A 118 -12.84 -3.20 -1.75
N GLN A 119 -13.05 -2.59 -2.91
CA GLN A 119 -12.04 -1.74 -3.56
C GLN A 119 -11.65 -0.54 -2.69
N GLY A 120 -12.60 0.04 -1.96
CA GLY A 120 -12.32 1.10 -0.99
C GLY A 120 -11.41 0.65 0.16
N VAL A 121 -11.63 -0.56 0.69
CA VAL A 121 -10.75 -1.16 1.72
C VAL A 121 -9.36 -1.42 1.14
N LYS A 122 -9.26 -2.05 -0.04
CA LYS A 122 -7.98 -2.29 -0.71
C LYS A 122 -7.21 -1.00 -1.01
N ALA A 123 -7.91 0.05 -1.45
CA ALA A 123 -7.33 1.36 -1.68
C ALA A 123 -6.72 1.95 -0.40
N ARG A 124 -7.38 1.79 0.77
CA ARG A 124 -6.80 2.27 2.03
C ARG A 124 -5.55 1.50 2.42
N VAL A 125 -5.52 0.19 2.21
CA VAL A 125 -4.33 -0.64 2.44
C VAL A 125 -3.18 -0.20 1.52
N GLU A 126 -3.46 0.01 0.23
CA GLU A 126 -2.47 0.51 -0.72
C GLU A 126 -1.91 1.88 -0.32
N LEU A 127 -2.77 2.78 0.14
CA LEU A 127 -2.35 4.08 0.65
C LEU A 127 -1.35 3.92 1.81
N MET A 128 -1.62 3.03 2.77
CA MET A 128 -0.67 2.75 3.86
C MET A 128 0.66 2.20 3.34
N ARG A 129 0.65 1.26 2.39
CA ARG A 129 1.89 0.72 1.79
C ARG A 129 2.75 1.82 1.16
N MET A 130 2.12 2.74 0.43
CA MET A 130 2.83 3.83 -0.23
C MET A 130 3.29 4.91 0.74
N GLU A 131 2.55 5.16 1.83
CA GLU A 131 2.99 6.04 2.93
C GLU A 131 4.25 5.48 3.61
N VAL A 132 4.27 4.17 3.93
CA VAL A 132 5.48 3.48 4.42
C VAL A 132 6.64 3.66 3.45
N LEU A 133 6.42 3.37 2.18
CA LEU A 133 7.48 3.41 1.17
C LEU A 133 8.05 4.82 0.96
N SER A 134 7.21 5.84 1.00
CA SER A 134 7.59 7.23 0.65
C SER A 134 8.05 8.08 1.83
N THR A 135 7.60 7.77 3.05
CA THR A 135 7.90 8.59 4.24
C THR A 135 8.47 7.78 5.42
N GLY A 136 8.43 6.46 5.34
CA GLY A 136 8.85 5.57 6.43
C GLY A 136 7.89 5.58 7.62
N LYS A 137 6.72 6.21 7.47
CA LYS A 137 5.73 6.40 8.53
C LYS A 137 4.33 6.20 7.98
N VAL A 138 3.44 5.65 8.80
CA VAL A 138 2.00 5.60 8.52
C VAL A 138 1.31 6.47 9.55
N THR A 139 0.46 7.38 9.08
CA THR A 139 -0.30 8.26 9.96
C THR A 139 -1.79 8.11 9.68
N LEU A 140 -2.51 7.54 10.63
CA LEU A 140 -3.97 7.37 10.59
C LEU A 140 -4.58 8.35 11.58
N ASN A 141 -4.97 9.54 11.10
CA ASN A 141 -5.71 10.54 11.86
C ASN A 141 -7.11 10.74 11.25
N GLU A 142 -7.97 9.74 11.40
CA GLU A 142 -9.27 9.69 10.72
C GLU A 142 -10.32 9.04 11.64
N ASN A 143 -11.57 9.52 11.57
CA ASN A 143 -12.73 8.92 12.26
C ASN A 143 -12.54 8.71 13.78
N GLY A 144 -11.81 9.59 14.45
CA GLY A 144 -11.53 9.50 15.89
C GLY A 144 -10.38 8.58 16.27
N LEU A 145 -9.71 7.95 15.30
CA LEU A 145 -8.44 7.25 15.49
C LEU A 145 -7.29 8.23 15.25
N ASN A 146 -6.33 8.28 16.18
CA ASN A 146 -5.06 8.96 16.00
C ASN A 146 -3.93 7.96 16.29
N MET A 147 -3.49 7.26 15.26
CA MET A 147 -2.40 6.30 15.31
C MET A 147 -1.29 6.74 14.36
N SER A 148 -0.05 6.77 14.84
CA SER A 148 1.12 6.97 14.00
C SER A 148 2.11 5.87 14.27
N VAL A 149 2.57 5.23 13.21
CA VAL A 149 3.56 4.16 13.26
C VAL A 149 4.79 4.65 12.50
N ASN A 150 5.91 4.75 13.20
CA ASN A 150 7.20 5.02 12.58
C ASN A 150 7.93 3.70 12.37
N TYR A 151 8.36 3.43 11.14
CA TYR A 151 9.10 2.22 10.79
C TYR A 151 10.62 2.42 10.92
N HIS A 152 11.03 3.55 11.49
CA HIS A 152 12.42 3.83 11.85
C HIS A 152 13.41 3.74 10.69
N VAL A 153 13.00 4.19 9.50
CA VAL A 153 13.94 4.42 8.38
C VAL A 153 15.06 5.36 8.87
N PRO A 154 16.34 4.98 8.72
CA PRO A 154 17.46 5.79 9.16
C PRO A 154 17.41 7.19 8.57
N SER A 155 17.74 8.22 9.35
CA SER A 155 17.78 9.60 8.85
C SER A 155 18.80 9.80 7.72
N GLU A 156 19.85 8.98 7.68
CA GLU A 156 20.86 8.97 6.63
C GLU A 156 20.31 8.44 5.30
N HIS A 157 19.19 7.70 5.34
CA HIS A 157 18.49 7.18 4.15
C HIS A 157 17.29 8.06 3.77
N GLN A 158 17.22 9.27 4.31
CA GLN A 158 16.16 10.22 4.03
C GLN A 158 16.76 11.58 3.63
N GLU A 159 16.37 12.09 2.47
CA GLU A 159 16.82 13.40 2.01
C GLU A 159 15.70 14.21 1.37
N SER A 160 15.61 15.49 1.72
CA SER A 160 14.75 16.45 1.03
C SER A 160 15.63 17.51 0.40
N LEU A 161 15.69 17.51 -0.93
CA LEU A 161 16.48 18.49 -1.66
C LEU A 161 15.84 19.88 -1.52
N ALA A 162 16.67 20.91 -1.48
CA ALA A 162 16.24 22.30 -1.34
C ALA A 162 17.17 23.22 -2.14
N GLY A 163 16.69 24.42 -2.47
CA GLY A 163 17.51 25.42 -3.17
C GLY A 163 17.96 24.94 -4.55
N ASP A 164 19.25 25.09 -4.83
CA ASP A 164 19.85 24.77 -6.14
C ASP A 164 20.00 23.26 -6.40
N ASP A 165 19.88 22.43 -5.36
CA ASP A 165 19.96 20.97 -5.44
C ASP A 165 18.65 20.33 -5.91
N LEU A 166 17.53 21.08 -5.89
CA LEU A 166 16.25 20.59 -6.41
C LEU A 166 16.40 20.15 -7.87
N TRP A 167 15.82 19.00 -8.23
CA TRP A 167 15.87 18.49 -9.60
C TRP A 167 15.16 19.35 -10.64
N THR A 168 14.42 20.37 -10.20
CA THR A 168 13.86 21.43 -11.05
C THR A 168 14.90 22.49 -11.45
N SER A 169 16.04 22.55 -10.78
CA SER A 169 17.16 23.46 -11.09
C SER A 169 17.86 23.03 -12.38
N ALA A 170 18.29 24.00 -13.19
CA ALA A 170 18.98 23.74 -14.45
C ALA A 170 20.35 23.06 -14.26
N ASN A 171 20.95 23.20 -13.07
CA ASN A 171 22.27 22.66 -12.76
C ASN A 171 22.23 21.39 -11.90
N ALA A 172 21.04 20.90 -11.54
CA ALA A 172 20.87 19.73 -10.66
C ALA A 172 21.67 18.52 -11.17
N ASP A 173 22.39 17.87 -10.26
CA ASP A 173 23.17 16.67 -10.54
C ASP A 173 22.43 15.40 -10.12
N ILE A 174 21.47 15.01 -10.96
CA ILE A 174 20.55 13.91 -10.67
C ILE A 174 21.29 12.57 -10.56
N ILE A 175 22.30 12.33 -11.40
CA ILE A 175 23.06 11.07 -11.36
C ILE A 175 23.96 11.04 -10.12
N GLY A 176 24.64 12.14 -9.80
CA GLY A 176 25.44 12.24 -8.58
C GLY A 176 24.61 12.07 -7.30
N ASP A 177 23.37 12.57 -7.29
CA ASP A 177 22.44 12.31 -6.18
C ASP A 177 22.10 10.81 -6.07
N MET A 178 21.75 10.16 -7.18
CA MET A 178 21.44 8.73 -7.18
C MET A 178 22.63 7.85 -6.76
N GLU A 179 23.84 8.19 -7.19
CA GLU A 179 25.08 7.52 -6.76
C GLU A 179 25.30 7.71 -5.26
N ARG A 180 25.18 8.94 -4.75
CA ARG A 180 25.35 9.25 -3.32
C ARG A 180 24.31 8.52 -2.45
N TRP A 181 23.06 8.44 -2.92
CA TRP A 181 21.99 7.70 -2.24
C TRP A 181 22.18 6.19 -2.30
N GLN A 182 22.81 5.68 -3.35
CA GLN A 182 23.13 4.26 -3.46
C GLN A 182 24.31 3.88 -2.56
N ASP A 183 25.30 4.76 -2.43
CA ASP A 183 26.48 4.55 -1.58
C ASP A 183 26.17 4.59 -0.08
N SER A 184 25.06 5.23 0.32
CA SER A 184 24.61 5.22 1.72
C SER A 184 23.87 3.94 2.12
N LEU A 185 23.40 3.14 1.16
CA LEU A 185 22.72 1.88 1.43
C LEU A 185 23.74 0.73 1.55
N ASP A 186 23.53 -0.14 2.55
CA ASP A 186 24.32 -1.38 2.72
C ASP A 186 24.20 -2.32 1.51
N GLU A 187 23.03 -2.31 0.86
CA GLU A 187 22.75 -3.06 -0.36
C GLU A 187 22.44 -2.15 -1.55
N LYS A 188 23.00 -2.50 -2.71
CA LYS A 188 22.73 -1.77 -3.96
C LYS A 188 21.24 -1.82 -4.31
N ALA A 189 20.62 -0.65 -4.38
CA ALA A 189 19.27 -0.51 -4.92
C ALA A 189 19.23 -0.92 -6.39
N THR A 190 18.25 -1.74 -6.78
CA THR A 190 18.06 -2.17 -8.18
C THR A 190 16.84 -1.55 -8.82
N ARG A 191 15.91 -1.04 -8.01
CA ARG A 191 14.64 -0.46 -8.44
C ARG A 191 14.43 0.89 -7.79
N ALA A 192 13.78 1.79 -8.52
CA ALA A 192 13.35 3.07 -8.00
C ALA A 192 11.88 3.32 -8.37
N LEU A 193 11.14 3.97 -7.47
CA LEU A 193 9.75 4.35 -7.67
C LEU A 193 9.58 5.86 -7.58
N THR A 194 8.92 6.45 -8.57
CA THR A 194 8.63 7.88 -8.57
C THR A 194 7.31 8.23 -9.28
N SER A 195 7.00 9.52 -9.39
CA SER A 195 5.85 10.06 -10.13
C SER A 195 6.23 10.43 -11.57
N THR A 196 5.25 10.55 -12.47
CA THR A 196 5.52 11.08 -13.83
C THR A 196 6.10 12.49 -13.77
N LYS A 197 5.73 13.29 -12.76
CA LYS A 197 6.22 14.67 -12.60
C LYS A 197 7.73 14.68 -12.39
N VAL A 198 8.25 13.88 -11.45
CA VAL A 198 9.68 13.77 -11.18
C VAL A 198 10.40 13.15 -12.38
N LEU A 199 9.88 12.06 -12.96
CA LEU A 199 10.48 11.45 -14.15
C LEU A 199 10.60 12.46 -15.31
N THR A 200 9.58 13.29 -15.52
CA THR A 200 9.61 14.33 -16.57
C THR A 200 10.68 15.37 -16.30
N GLN A 201 10.97 15.71 -15.03
CA GLN A 201 12.08 16.60 -14.70
C GLN A 201 13.43 15.94 -15.01
N ILE A 202 13.60 14.66 -14.66
CA ILE A 202 14.82 13.90 -14.98
C ILE A 202 15.08 13.88 -16.49
N LEU A 203 14.06 13.53 -17.29
CA LEU A 203 14.20 13.43 -18.75
C LEU A 203 14.42 14.78 -19.44
N ARG A 204 14.06 15.90 -18.80
CA ARG A 204 14.27 17.27 -19.32
C ARG A 204 15.58 17.90 -18.89
N ASN A 205 16.29 17.30 -17.94
CA ASN A 205 17.57 17.80 -17.47
C ASN A 205 18.62 17.74 -18.60
N SER A 206 19.31 18.85 -18.84
CA SER A 206 20.27 18.97 -19.94
C SER A 206 21.49 18.06 -19.79
N LYS A 207 21.92 17.77 -18.56
CA LYS A 207 23.01 16.80 -18.28
C LYS A 207 22.59 15.38 -18.69
N ILE A 208 21.37 14.97 -18.31
CA ILE A 208 20.81 13.65 -18.69
C ILE A 208 20.71 13.50 -20.20
N ILE A 209 20.19 14.51 -20.90
CA ILE A 209 20.13 14.52 -22.37
C ILE A 209 21.55 14.41 -22.96
N GLY A 210 22.51 15.13 -22.37
CA GLY A 210 23.92 15.10 -22.73
C GLY A 210 24.56 13.72 -22.56
N TYR A 211 24.29 13.01 -21.47
CA TYR A 211 24.80 11.66 -21.21
C TYR A 211 24.22 10.63 -22.20
N LEU A 212 22.93 10.74 -22.54
CA LEU A 212 22.26 9.77 -23.41
C LEU A 212 22.59 9.96 -24.90
N TYR A 213 22.63 11.21 -25.37
CA TYR A 213 22.68 11.51 -26.81
C TYR A 213 23.79 12.47 -27.23
N GLY A 214 24.62 12.93 -26.30
CA GLY A 214 25.62 13.96 -26.53
C GLY A 214 25.10 15.38 -26.28
N ARG A 215 26.04 16.32 -26.14
CA ARG A 215 25.77 17.73 -25.83
C ARG A 215 24.88 18.39 -26.90
N ASP A 216 23.93 19.22 -26.45
CA ASP A 216 23.02 20.02 -27.29
C ASP A 216 22.09 19.19 -28.22
N SER A 217 21.81 17.94 -27.87
CA SER A 217 20.86 17.09 -28.58
C SER A 217 19.41 17.60 -28.41
N GLY A 218 18.67 17.72 -29.50
CA GLY A 218 17.23 18.02 -29.50
C GLY A 218 16.34 16.79 -29.35
N ARG A 219 16.92 15.60 -29.11
CA ARG A 219 16.14 14.35 -28.92
C ARG A 219 15.47 14.35 -27.56
N ILE A 220 14.26 13.81 -27.51
CA ILE A 220 13.49 13.65 -26.27
C ILE A 220 13.84 12.28 -25.67
N PRO A 221 14.50 12.21 -24.51
CA PRO A 221 14.78 10.94 -23.85
C PRO A 221 13.50 10.20 -23.50
N THR A 222 13.50 8.88 -23.72
CA THR A 222 12.45 8.01 -23.19
C THR A 222 12.86 7.40 -21.86
N ARG A 223 11.89 6.93 -21.09
CA ARG A 223 12.16 6.15 -19.87
C ARG A 223 12.98 4.88 -20.17
N ALA A 224 12.79 4.27 -21.34
CA ALA A 224 13.53 3.08 -21.72
C ALA A 224 15.02 3.39 -21.93
N ASP A 225 15.32 4.51 -22.60
CA ASP A 225 16.70 4.96 -22.81
C ASP A 225 17.38 5.29 -21.48
N LEU A 226 16.68 6.01 -20.60
CA LEU A 226 17.18 6.33 -19.26
C LEU A 226 17.43 5.05 -18.45
N ASN A 227 16.49 4.11 -18.40
CA ASN A 227 16.66 2.88 -17.63
C ASN A 227 17.77 1.98 -18.20
N ALA A 228 18.01 2.00 -19.51
CA ALA A 228 19.14 1.29 -20.13
C ALA A 228 20.48 1.90 -19.70
N PHE A 229 20.56 3.23 -19.67
CA PHE A 229 21.72 3.95 -19.17
C PHE A 229 21.95 3.69 -17.68
N LEU A 230 20.93 3.85 -16.84
CA LEU A 230 21.04 3.60 -15.40
C LEU A 230 21.51 2.16 -15.11
N LEU A 231 20.96 1.17 -15.81
CA LEU A 231 21.37 -0.23 -15.67
C LEU A 231 22.84 -0.45 -16.06
N GLN A 232 23.37 0.23 -17.08
CA GLN A 232 24.78 0.13 -17.49
C GLN A 232 25.73 0.75 -16.47
N HIS A 233 25.24 1.68 -15.66
CA HIS A 233 25.98 2.35 -14.59
C HIS A 233 25.72 1.72 -13.20
N ASP A 234 25.13 0.52 -13.14
CA ASP A 234 24.74 -0.16 -11.91
C ASP A 234 23.79 0.65 -10.99
N LEU A 235 23.01 1.57 -11.59
CA LEU A 235 22.00 2.40 -10.91
C LEU A 235 20.60 1.78 -11.03
N PRO A 236 19.67 2.09 -10.10
CA PRO A 236 18.36 1.48 -10.06
C PRO A 236 17.47 1.89 -11.24
N GLN A 237 16.67 0.93 -11.73
CA GLN A 237 15.71 1.18 -12.81
C GLN A 237 14.47 1.92 -12.29
N ILE A 238 14.06 2.98 -12.99
CA ILE A 238 12.95 3.84 -12.56
C ILE A 238 11.61 3.30 -13.08
N ALA A 239 10.67 3.11 -12.15
CA ALA A 239 9.26 2.87 -12.38
C ALA A 239 8.42 4.08 -11.94
N VAL A 240 7.24 4.22 -12.52
CA VAL A 240 6.32 5.32 -12.23
C VAL A 240 5.03 4.82 -11.61
N TYR A 241 4.54 5.50 -10.58
CA TYR A 241 3.25 5.22 -9.97
C TYR A 241 2.40 6.49 -9.76
N ASP A 242 1.46 6.72 -10.69
CA ASP A 242 0.53 7.87 -10.66
C ASP A 242 -0.92 7.47 -10.37
N SER A 243 -1.15 6.27 -9.83
CA SER A 243 -2.48 5.81 -9.47
C SER A 243 -3.13 6.76 -8.45
N LYS A 244 -4.43 7.00 -8.63
CA LYS A 244 -5.23 7.93 -7.84
C LYS A 244 -6.34 7.21 -7.11
N PHE A 245 -6.76 7.77 -5.98
CA PHE A 245 -7.96 7.37 -5.27
C PHE A 245 -8.86 8.58 -5.05
N ARG A 246 -10.14 8.29 -4.73
CA ARG A 246 -11.10 9.32 -4.35
C ARG A 246 -11.45 9.16 -2.89
N ARG A 247 -11.31 10.24 -2.14
CA ARG A 247 -11.76 10.35 -0.75
C ARG A 247 -13.08 11.09 -0.75
N GLN A 248 -14.07 10.53 -0.06
CA GLN A 248 -15.34 11.20 0.16
C GLN A 248 -15.19 12.08 1.39
N ASN A 249 -15.45 13.37 1.24
CA ASN A 249 -15.46 14.34 2.31
C ASN A 249 -16.76 14.22 3.14
N ALA A 250 -16.75 14.80 4.34
CA ALA A 250 -17.92 14.82 5.23
C ALA A 250 -19.15 15.52 4.60
N ASP A 251 -18.94 16.42 3.64
CA ASP A 251 -19.98 17.13 2.89
C ASP A 251 -20.54 16.32 1.69
N GLY A 252 -20.03 15.11 1.45
CA GLY A 252 -20.43 14.25 0.34
C GLY A 252 -19.71 14.54 -0.98
N THR A 253 -18.81 15.54 -1.03
CA THR A 253 -17.95 15.79 -2.20
C THR A 253 -16.80 14.79 -2.26
N TYR A 254 -16.15 14.70 -3.43
CA TYR A 254 -15.00 13.80 -3.63
C TYR A 254 -13.72 14.60 -3.89
N THR A 255 -12.69 14.39 -3.09
CA THR A 255 -11.32 14.81 -3.40
C THR A 255 -10.60 13.68 -4.12
N THR A 256 -9.81 14.03 -5.15
CA THR A 256 -8.95 13.07 -5.84
C THR A 256 -7.53 13.24 -5.34
N GLU A 257 -6.98 12.19 -4.76
CA GLU A 257 -5.63 12.14 -4.17
C GLU A 257 -4.81 11.03 -4.86
N ARG A 258 -3.50 11.02 -4.65
CA ARG A 258 -2.57 10.02 -5.21
C ARG A 258 -2.11 9.08 -4.11
N TYR A 259 -1.90 7.81 -4.46
CA TYR A 259 -1.32 6.85 -3.51
C TYR A 259 0.13 7.18 -3.18
N PHE A 260 0.90 7.59 -4.18
CA PHE A 260 2.30 7.97 -4.02
C PHE A 260 2.49 9.47 -4.25
N GLY A 261 3.27 10.11 -3.38
CA GLY A 261 3.50 11.55 -3.42
C GLY A 261 4.12 11.99 -4.74
N GLU A 262 3.62 13.09 -5.32
CA GLU A 262 4.10 13.54 -6.63
C GLU A 262 5.53 14.07 -6.61
N ASN A 263 6.04 14.39 -5.42
CA ASN A 263 7.36 14.92 -5.19
C ASN A 263 8.33 13.91 -4.55
N LYS A 264 7.98 12.62 -4.54
CA LYS A 264 8.78 11.57 -3.90
C LYS A 264 9.56 10.74 -4.91
N PHE A 265 10.73 10.27 -4.48
CA PHE A 265 11.59 9.36 -5.23
C PHE A 265 12.16 8.36 -4.23
N VAL A 266 11.96 7.06 -4.45
CA VAL A 266 12.37 6.03 -3.50
C VAL A 266 13.19 4.98 -4.21
N MET A 267 14.34 4.61 -3.66
CA MET A 267 15.23 3.55 -4.16
C MET A 267 15.21 2.34 -3.23
N PHE A 268 15.19 1.14 -3.79
CA PHE A 268 15.11 -0.10 -3.03
C PHE A 268 15.66 -1.31 -3.79
N GLY A 269 15.94 -2.38 -3.04
CA GLY A 269 16.46 -3.64 -3.57
C GLY A 269 15.47 -4.43 -4.45
N ALA A 270 15.90 -5.61 -4.91
CA ALA A 270 15.09 -6.47 -5.80
C ALA A 270 14.01 -7.28 -5.05
N GLY A 271 14.19 -7.49 -3.74
CA GLY A 271 13.32 -8.28 -2.89
C GLY A 271 11.97 -7.63 -2.55
N THR A 272 11.15 -8.33 -1.79
CA THR A 272 9.96 -7.74 -1.16
C THR A 272 10.39 -6.81 -0.04
N LEU A 273 9.68 -5.71 0.14
CA LEU A 273 10.03 -4.69 1.14
C LEU A 273 9.47 -5.02 2.53
N GLY A 274 8.49 -5.91 2.56
CA GLY A 274 7.81 -6.38 3.75
C GLY A 274 6.56 -7.15 3.38
N GLU A 275 5.61 -7.20 4.29
CA GLU A 275 4.36 -7.93 4.14
C GLU A 275 3.19 -7.05 4.57
N THR A 276 2.04 -7.20 3.94
CA THR A 276 0.79 -6.64 4.46
C THR A 276 0.16 -7.66 5.40
N LEU A 277 0.13 -7.32 6.69
CA LEU A 277 -0.37 -8.20 7.73
C LEU A 277 -1.86 -7.98 7.91
N TYR A 278 -2.64 -9.05 7.76
CA TYR A 278 -4.06 -9.07 8.00
C TYR A 278 -4.35 -9.84 9.28
N GLY A 279 -5.09 -9.22 10.19
CA GLY A 279 -5.64 -9.90 11.38
C GLY A 279 -7.08 -10.37 11.16
N PRO A 280 -7.68 -11.04 12.16
CA PRO A 280 -9.09 -11.43 12.13
C PRO A 280 -9.99 -10.21 12.38
N THR A 281 -11.12 -10.13 11.67
CA THR A 281 -12.13 -9.09 11.98
C THR A 281 -13.16 -9.57 13.02
N PRO A 282 -13.82 -8.66 13.76
CA PRO A 282 -14.94 -9.02 14.63
C PRO A 282 -16.09 -9.68 13.86
N GLU A 283 -16.32 -9.27 12.61
CA GLU A 283 -17.31 -9.87 11.70
C GLU A 283 -16.96 -11.32 11.40
N GLU A 284 -15.70 -11.58 11.07
CA GLU A 284 -15.18 -12.93 10.85
C GLU A 284 -15.43 -13.82 12.06
N SER A 285 -15.04 -13.33 13.24
CA SER A 285 -15.18 -14.04 14.50
C SER A 285 -16.64 -14.39 14.80
N ARG A 286 -17.58 -13.52 14.44
CA ARG A 286 -19.02 -13.79 14.56
C ARG A 286 -19.45 -14.90 13.61
N MET A 287 -19.11 -14.80 12.33
CA MET A 287 -19.54 -15.78 11.33
C MET A 287 -18.94 -17.18 11.60
N VAL A 288 -17.72 -17.26 12.13
CA VAL A 288 -17.13 -18.52 12.60
C VAL A 288 -17.94 -19.12 13.76
N ARG A 289 -18.36 -18.31 14.73
CA ARG A 289 -19.22 -18.76 15.85
C ARG A 289 -20.60 -19.24 15.38
N GLU A 290 -21.11 -18.69 14.30
CA GLU A 290 -22.35 -19.10 13.65
C GLU A 290 -22.20 -20.37 12.78
N GLY A 291 -20.99 -20.95 12.71
CA GLY A 291 -20.72 -22.19 11.99
C GLY A 291 -20.55 -22.01 10.49
N ASN A 292 -20.29 -20.78 10.00
CA ASN A 292 -20.05 -20.55 8.59
C ASN A 292 -18.61 -20.92 8.20
N GLU A 293 -18.41 -22.16 7.74
CA GLU A 293 -17.10 -22.67 7.33
C GLU A 293 -16.50 -21.93 6.12
N GLN A 294 -17.34 -21.25 5.32
CA GLN A 294 -16.88 -20.51 4.14
C GLN A 294 -16.01 -19.31 4.50
N VAL A 295 -16.11 -18.83 5.74
CA VAL A 295 -15.34 -17.71 6.28
C VAL A 295 -13.84 -17.98 6.26
N LYS A 296 -13.45 -19.24 6.52
CA LYS A 296 -12.04 -19.68 6.50
C LYS A 296 -11.40 -19.62 5.12
N ASN A 297 -12.21 -19.58 4.06
CA ASN A 297 -11.76 -19.54 2.67
C ASN A 297 -11.77 -18.13 2.08
N ILE A 298 -12.14 -17.11 2.85
CA ILE A 298 -12.06 -15.72 2.41
C ILE A 298 -10.64 -15.26 2.60
N ASP A 299 -10.09 -14.66 1.54
CA ASP A 299 -8.73 -14.17 1.50
C ASP A 299 -8.47 -13.22 2.68
N LYS A 300 -9.01 -11.98 2.64
CA LYS A 300 -8.52 -10.87 3.50
C LYS A 300 -9.50 -9.73 3.78
N VAL A 301 -10.51 -9.53 2.93
CA VAL A 301 -11.56 -8.51 3.11
C VAL A 301 -12.91 -9.21 3.19
N ILE A 302 -13.70 -8.87 4.20
CA ILE A 302 -15.01 -9.47 4.43
C ILE A 302 -16.07 -8.43 4.07
N ALA A 303 -17.12 -8.88 3.37
CA ALA A 303 -18.32 -8.09 3.16
C ALA A 303 -19.55 -8.80 3.72
N MET A 304 -20.52 -8.02 4.17
CA MET A 304 -21.79 -8.51 4.70
C MET A 304 -22.91 -7.52 4.42
N VAL A 305 -24.13 -8.03 4.30
CA VAL A 305 -25.36 -7.24 4.29
C VAL A 305 -26.10 -7.52 5.61
N TYR A 306 -26.55 -6.47 6.29
CA TYR A 306 -27.29 -6.60 7.54
C TYR A 306 -28.30 -5.47 7.72
N GLU A 307 -29.35 -5.75 8.50
CA GLU A 307 -30.35 -4.76 8.88
C GLU A 307 -30.04 -4.16 10.25
N GLU A 308 -30.30 -2.86 10.40
CA GLU A 308 -30.13 -2.11 11.63
C GLU A 308 -31.32 -1.18 11.83
N GLY A 309 -31.92 -1.21 13.02
CA GLY A 309 -33.04 -0.34 13.38
C GLY A 309 -34.41 -0.86 12.91
N LEU A 310 -35.45 -0.49 13.67
CA LEU A 310 -36.85 -0.80 13.37
C LEU A 310 -37.56 0.36 12.66
N ASP A 311 -37.11 1.60 12.89
CA ASP A 311 -37.66 2.82 12.30
C ASP A 311 -36.57 3.91 12.25
N PRO A 312 -36.07 4.31 11.06
CA PRO A 312 -36.33 3.73 9.74
C PRO A 312 -35.65 2.36 9.54
N VAL A 313 -36.16 1.54 8.62
CA VAL A 313 -35.52 0.25 8.28
C VAL A 313 -34.24 0.53 7.52
N SER A 314 -33.08 0.30 8.14
CA SER A 314 -31.79 0.60 7.53
C SER A 314 -31.04 -0.68 7.18
N THR A 315 -31.06 -1.05 5.91
CA THR A 315 -30.21 -2.13 5.40
C THR A 315 -28.87 -1.57 4.96
N TRP A 316 -27.79 -2.21 5.42
CA TRP A 316 -26.42 -1.79 5.18
C TRP A 316 -25.63 -2.89 4.50
N THR A 317 -24.93 -2.51 3.43
CA THR A 317 -23.81 -3.29 2.91
C THR A 317 -22.53 -2.76 3.56
N LYS A 318 -21.74 -3.64 4.17
CA LYS A 318 -20.49 -3.27 4.86
C LYS A 318 -19.35 -4.14 4.34
N ALA A 319 -18.19 -3.52 4.09
CA ALA A 319 -16.92 -4.24 3.96
C ALA A 319 -15.96 -3.83 5.09
N ALA A 320 -15.19 -4.80 5.57
CA ALA A 320 -14.24 -4.61 6.65
C ALA A 320 -12.98 -5.48 6.47
N ALA A 321 -11.84 -4.95 6.91
CA ALA A 321 -10.59 -5.67 7.07
C ALA A 321 -9.77 -5.04 8.20
N THR A 322 -8.94 -5.84 8.85
CA THR A 322 -7.88 -5.39 9.76
C THR A 322 -6.55 -5.58 9.04
N ALA A 323 -5.80 -4.50 8.81
CA ALA A 323 -4.56 -4.56 8.04
C ALA A 323 -3.51 -3.55 8.51
N ILE A 324 -2.24 -3.93 8.43
CA ILE A 324 -1.10 -3.03 8.60
C ILE A 324 0.10 -3.52 7.78
N PRO A 325 0.78 -2.66 6.99
CA PRO A 325 2.03 -3.05 6.33
C PRO A 325 3.17 -3.18 7.35
N SER A 326 4.01 -4.20 7.19
CA SER A 326 5.32 -4.31 7.85
C SER A 326 6.41 -3.82 6.92
N PHE A 327 7.54 -3.37 7.48
CA PHE A 327 8.65 -2.84 6.70
C PHE A 327 10.02 -3.24 7.29
N PRO A 328 10.37 -4.55 7.24
CA PRO A 328 11.67 -5.04 7.73
C PRO A 328 12.85 -4.43 6.95
N GLU A 329 12.68 -4.16 5.65
CA GLU A 329 13.71 -3.57 4.78
C GLU A 329 13.88 -2.05 4.96
N ALA A 330 13.41 -1.47 6.07
CA ALA A 330 13.49 -0.03 6.32
C ALA A 330 14.91 0.54 6.23
N ASN A 331 15.94 -0.27 6.52
CA ASN A 331 17.34 0.12 6.38
C ASN A 331 17.84 0.06 4.92
N ASN A 332 17.23 -0.73 4.04
CA ASN A 332 17.69 -0.93 2.66
C ASN A 332 16.90 -0.11 1.64
N VAL A 333 16.22 0.95 2.11
CA VAL A 333 15.41 1.84 1.28
C VAL A 333 15.84 3.28 1.48
N PHE A 334 16.10 3.98 0.38
CA PHE A 334 16.39 5.42 0.39
C PHE A 334 15.15 6.20 -0.02
N GLN A 335 14.76 7.20 0.77
CA GLN A 335 13.57 8.02 0.56
C GLN A 335 13.95 9.48 0.32
N ALA A 336 13.75 9.94 -0.91
CA ALA A 336 14.08 11.29 -1.34
C ALA A 336 12.83 12.13 -1.67
N GLN A 337 12.95 13.43 -1.45
CA GLN A 337 12.07 14.46 -2.01
C GLN A 337 12.87 15.36 -2.95
N PRO A 338 12.96 15.01 -4.24
CA PRO A 338 13.80 15.75 -5.20
C PRO A 338 13.19 17.06 -5.72
N ILE A 339 11.88 17.26 -5.54
CA ILE A 339 11.18 18.47 -5.95
C ILE A 339 10.35 19.01 -4.78
N ALA A 340 10.03 20.31 -4.81
CA ALA A 340 9.17 20.95 -3.81
C ALA A 340 7.76 20.33 -3.80
#